data_AF-A0A433TPW9-F1
#
_entry.id   AF-A0A433TPW9-F1
#
_cell.length_a   1.000
_cell.length_b   1.000
_cell.length_c   1.000
_cell.angle_alpha   90.00
_cell.angle_beta   90.00
_cell.angle_gamma   90.00
#
_symmetry.space_group_name_H-M   'P 1'
#
loop_
_entity.id
_entity.type
_entity.pdbx_description
1 polymer ?
#
loop_
_entity_poly.entity_id
_entity_poly.type
_entity_poly.pdbx_seq_one_letter_code
_entity_poly.pdbx_strand_id
1 'polypeptide(L)'
;VARSAQENSSWSLTDISVSYDLANTVVFPAASEAALVTYEKSDLSLFRTKLGHTYACDRDVAVVVGSVDKGVVVKFHNVKLAAFGVTSADFPDETDHCAAEGDLNSSENVLVPLIVACCLSAVVVIIIIGYVISRTIQRRREQSDYRAM
;
A
#
# COMPACT_ATOMS: atom_id res chain seq x y z
N VAL A 1 -30.37 -17.89 7.08
CA VAL A 1 -29.24 -18.65 6.49
C VAL A 1 -28.36 -17.78 5.56
N ALA A 2 -28.71 -16.53 5.24
CA ALA A 2 -27.94 -15.68 4.31
C ALA A 2 -26.90 -14.71 4.94
N ARG A 3 -26.73 -14.67 6.26
CA ARG A 3 -25.84 -13.69 6.93
C ARG A 3 -24.39 -14.15 7.12
N SER A 4 -24.07 -15.43 6.97
CA SER A 4 -22.76 -15.97 7.32
C SER A 4 -21.73 -16.00 6.18
N ALA A 5 -22.12 -15.71 4.94
CA ALA A 5 -21.20 -15.67 3.79
C ALA A 5 -20.65 -14.26 3.49
N GLN A 6 -21.17 -13.23 4.15
CA GLN A 6 -20.90 -11.83 3.82
C GLN A 6 -19.75 -11.21 4.63
N GLU A 7 -19.29 -11.87 5.69
CA GLU A 7 -18.23 -11.33 6.54
C GLU A 7 -16.85 -11.24 5.86
N ASN A 8 -16.64 -11.95 4.76
CA ASN A 8 -15.35 -11.96 4.03
C ASN A 8 -15.43 -11.40 2.61
N SER A 9 -16.57 -10.87 2.18
CA SER A 9 -16.70 -10.26 0.85
C SER A 9 -16.43 -8.76 0.92
N SER A 10 -15.59 -8.28 0.00
CA SER A 10 -15.19 -6.89 -0.12
C SER A 10 -15.37 -6.43 -1.56
N TRP A 11 -15.63 -5.15 -1.73
CA TRP A 11 -15.62 -4.48 -3.03
C TRP A 11 -14.42 -3.54 -3.14
N SER A 12 -14.03 -3.23 -4.37
CA SER A 12 -12.96 -2.27 -4.68
C SER A 12 -13.22 -1.66 -6.05
N LEU A 13 -12.66 -0.48 -6.32
CA LEU A 13 -12.64 0.11 -7.65
C LEU A 13 -11.55 -0.57 -8.49
N THR A 14 -11.98 -1.24 -9.56
CA THR A 14 -11.13 -2.07 -10.44
C THR A 14 -10.79 -1.38 -11.75
N ASP A 15 -11.72 -0.60 -12.27
CA ASP A 15 -11.63 0.03 -13.57
C ASP A 15 -12.07 1.48 -13.45
N ILE A 16 -11.37 2.36 -14.15
CA ILE A 16 -11.74 3.77 -14.29
C ILE A 16 -11.60 4.19 -15.73
N SER A 17 -12.62 4.88 -16.23
CA SER A 17 -12.64 5.47 -17.56
C SER A 17 -12.97 6.95 -17.47
N VAL A 18 -12.24 7.77 -18.23
CA VAL A 18 -12.43 9.21 -18.32
C VAL A 18 -12.62 9.57 -19.78
N SER A 19 -13.77 10.16 -20.08
CA SER A 19 -14.10 10.67 -21.40
C SER A 19 -14.28 12.18 -21.37
N TYR A 20 -13.70 12.89 -22.34
CA TYR A 20 -13.89 14.32 -22.52
C TYR A 20 -13.92 14.70 -24.00
N ASP A 21 -14.66 15.76 -24.31
CA ASP A 21 -14.83 16.24 -25.68
C ASP A 21 -13.92 17.44 -25.95
N LEU A 22 -12.93 17.25 -26.81
CA LEU A 22 -12.01 18.31 -27.24
C LEU A 22 -12.65 19.31 -28.20
N ALA A 23 -13.81 19.00 -28.79
CA ALA A 23 -14.56 19.97 -29.60
C ALA A 23 -15.16 21.10 -28.75
N ASN A 24 -15.24 20.93 -27.42
CA ASN A 24 -15.70 21.96 -26.51
C ASN A 24 -14.65 23.08 -26.36
N THR A 25 -14.77 24.12 -27.19
CA THR A 25 -13.86 25.27 -27.21
C THR A 25 -13.93 26.15 -25.96
N VAL A 26 -14.95 25.99 -25.11
CA VAL A 26 -15.02 26.71 -23.82
C VAL A 26 -14.05 26.10 -22.81
N VAL A 27 -13.96 24.77 -22.77
CA VAL A 27 -13.08 24.03 -21.86
C VAL A 27 -11.69 23.83 -22.47
N PHE A 28 -11.63 23.59 -23.78
CA PHE A 28 -10.40 23.31 -24.54
C PHE A 28 -10.22 24.29 -25.73
N PRO A 29 -10.00 25.60 -25.47
CA PRO A 29 -9.92 26.62 -26.54
C PRO A 29 -8.73 26.44 -27.48
N ALA A 30 -7.69 25.74 -27.05
CA ALA A 30 -6.45 25.52 -27.80
C ALA A 30 -6.27 24.03 -28.19
N ALA A 31 -7.35 23.24 -28.19
CA ALA A 31 -7.28 21.86 -28.65
C ALA A 31 -6.82 21.80 -30.12
N SER A 32 -5.86 20.93 -30.42
CA SER A 32 -5.39 20.70 -31.80
C SER A 32 -6.38 19.88 -32.64
N GLU A 33 -7.27 19.14 -31.98
CA GLU A 33 -8.22 18.22 -32.59
C GLU A 33 -9.59 18.39 -31.94
N ALA A 34 -10.68 18.24 -32.70
CA ALA A 34 -12.04 18.26 -32.21
C ALA A 34 -12.60 16.83 -32.20
N ALA A 35 -12.40 16.12 -31.10
CA ALA A 35 -12.79 14.72 -30.95
C ALA A 35 -13.15 14.36 -29.51
N LEU A 36 -14.00 13.34 -29.36
CA LEU A 36 -14.24 12.68 -28.08
C LEU A 36 -13.06 11.75 -27.77
N VAL A 37 -12.39 11.99 -26.65
CA VAL A 37 -11.25 11.21 -26.19
C VAL A 37 -11.65 10.43 -24.94
N THR A 38 -11.30 9.15 -24.90
CA THR A 38 -11.54 8.27 -23.74
C THR A 38 -10.23 7.60 -23.34
N TYR A 39 -9.90 7.68 -22.05
CA TYR A 39 -8.81 6.91 -21.46
C TYR A 39 -9.38 5.95 -20.41
N GLU A 40 -8.83 4.75 -20.35
CA GLU A 40 -9.24 3.73 -19.40
C GLU A 40 -8.01 3.17 -18.66
N LYS A 41 -8.23 2.72 -17.43
CA LYS A 41 -7.26 1.98 -16.66
C LYS A 41 -7.97 0.88 -15.87
N SER A 42 -7.53 -0.35 -16.10
CA SER A 42 -7.99 -1.56 -15.44
C SER A 42 -7.00 -2.05 -14.39
N ASP A 43 -7.32 -3.18 -13.75
CA ASP A 43 -6.50 -3.86 -12.75
C ASP A 43 -6.17 -2.99 -11.53
N LEU A 44 -7.06 -2.06 -11.19
CA LEU A 44 -6.97 -1.26 -9.98
C LEU A 44 -7.46 -2.07 -8.77
N SER A 45 -6.99 -1.71 -7.58
CA SER A 45 -7.51 -2.23 -6.31
C SER A 45 -7.65 -1.09 -5.30
N LEU A 46 -8.42 -0.07 -5.70
CA LEU A 46 -8.60 1.14 -4.90
C LEU A 46 -9.85 1.04 -4.01
N PHE A 47 -9.81 1.74 -2.87
CA PHE A 47 -10.96 1.89 -1.95
C PHE A 47 -11.56 0.56 -1.49
N ARG A 48 -10.70 -0.46 -1.27
CA ARG A 48 -11.14 -1.79 -0.86
C ARG A 48 -11.87 -1.72 0.48
N THR A 49 -13.11 -2.19 0.50
CA THR A 49 -14.04 -2.03 1.63
C THR A 49 -14.92 -3.26 1.77
N LYS A 50 -15.32 -3.60 3.00
CA LYS A 50 -16.24 -4.73 3.23
C LYS A 50 -17.63 -4.45 2.65
N LEU A 51 -18.33 -5.50 2.21
CA LEU A 51 -19.73 -5.34 1.78
C LEU A 51 -20.59 -4.85 2.95
N GLY A 52 -21.46 -3.88 2.70
CA GLY A 52 -22.31 -3.28 3.72
C GLY A 52 -21.63 -2.20 4.58
N HIS A 53 -20.36 -1.86 4.29
CA HIS A 53 -19.64 -0.77 4.92
C HIS A 53 -19.47 0.41 3.96
N THR A 54 -19.35 1.60 4.53
CA THR A 54 -18.96 2.82 3.83
C THR A 54 -17.45 2.99 3.86
N TYR A 55 -16.82 3.27 2.74
CA TYR A 55 -15.44 3.74 2.70
C TYR A 55 -15.38 5.23 2.97
N ALA A 56 -14.49 5.67 3.87
CA ALA A 56 -14.21 7.08 4.10
C ALA A 56 -12.70 7.37 4.10
N CYS A 57 -12.27 8.37 3.34
CA CYS A 57 -10.87 8.78 3.30
C CYS A 57 -10.69 10.27 3.02
N ASP A 58 -10.04 10.97 3.94
CA ASP A 58 -9.77 12.40 3.82
C ASP A 58 -8.49 12.71 3.04
N ARG A 59 -7.76 11.68 2.59
CA ARG A 59 -6.49 11.83 1.89
C ARG A 59 -6.66 11.95 0.38
N ASP A 60 -5.69 12.63 -0.22
CA ASP A 60 -5.57 12.73 -1.66
C ASP A 60 -5.11 11.41 -2.26
N VAL A 61 -5.90 10.88 -3.20
CA VAL A 61 -5.53 9.73 -4.01
C VAL A 61 -5.48 10.15 -5.46
N ALA A 62 -4.33 9.95 -6.12
CA ALA A 62 -4.14 10.30 -7.53
C ALA A 62 -3.95 9.04 -8.38
N VAL A 63 -4.69 8.96 -9.49
CA VAL A 63 -4.62 7.87 -10.45
C VAL A 63 -4.32 8.44 -11.82
N VAL A 64 -3.19 8.05 -12.41
CA VAL A 64 -2.90 8.34 -13.82
C VAL A 64 -3.66 7.34 -14.68
N VAL A 65 -4.49 7.84 -15.59
CA VAL A 65 -5.33 7.09 -16.55
C VAL A 65 -4.85 7.42 -17.96
N GLY A 66 -4.51 6.42 -18.76
CA GLY A 66 -3.80 6.59 -20.04
C GLY A 66 -2.28 6.40 -19.93
N SER A 67 -1.56 6.83 -20.98
CA SER A 67 -0.11 6.69 -21.09
C SER A 67 0.64 7.84 -20.41
N VAL A 68 1.94 7.65 -20.14
CA VAL A 68 2.81 8.68 -19.52
C VAL A 68 2.86 9.98 -20.34
N ASP A 69 2.86 9.86 -21.67
CA ASP A 69 2.95 11.02 -22.58
C ASP A 69 1.59 11.65 -22.90
N LYS A 70 0.50 10.90 -22.74
CA LYS A 70 -0.88 11.30 -23.04
C LYS A 70 -1.84 10.59 -22.10
N GLY A 71 -2.38 11.32 -21.14
CA GLY A 71 -3.30 10.79 -20.16
C GLY A 71 -3.89 11.87 -19.27
N VAL A 72 -4.67 11.42 -18.29
CA VAL A 72 -5.36 12.27 -17.32
C VAL A 72 -4.97 11.81 -15.93
N VAL A 73 -4.74 12.76 -15.03
CA VAL A 73 -4.57 12.45 -13.61
C VAL A 73 -5.88 12.72 -12.90
N VAL A 74 -6.55 11.66 -12.45
CA VAL A 74 -7.75 11.74 -11.63
C VAL A 74 -7.31 11.87 -10.18
N LYS A 75 -7.69 12.97 -9.52
CA LYS A 75 -7.44 13.20 -8.10
C LYS A 75 -8.75 13.08 -7.33
N PHE A 76 -8.73 12.24 -6.33
CA PHE A 76 -9.81 12.07 -5.37
C PHE A 76 -9.42 12.76 -4.06
N HIS A 77 -10.35 13.51 -3.47
CA HIS A 77 -10.19 14.21 -2.20
C HIS A 77 -11.44 14.01 -1.36
N ASN A 78 -11.29 13.81 -0.05
CA ASN A 78 -12.39 13.65 0.91
C ASN A 78 -13.48 12.69 0.39
N VAL A 79 -13.04 11.45 0.13
CA VAL A 79 -13.81 10.42 -0.53
C VAL A 79 -14.71 9.71 0.47
N LYS A 80 -16.01 9.64 0.17
CA LYS A 80 -16.97 8.79 0.87
C LYS A 80 -17.74 7.95 -0.15
N LEU A 81 -17.59 6.62 -0.10
CA LEU A 81 -18.11 5.70 -1.12
C LEU A 81 -18.78 4.50 -0.47
N ALA A 82 -19.87 4.03 -1.08
CA ALA A 82 -20.47 2.74 -0.75
C ALA A 82 -20.91 2.08 -2.06
N ALA A 83 -20.56 0.82 -2.23
CA ALA A 83 -20.94 0.04 -3.39
C ALA A 83 -21.44 -1.32 -2.94
N PHE A 84 -22.49 -1.80 -3.59
CA PHE A 84 -23.17 -3.07 -3.31
C PHE A 84 -23.77 -3.14 -1.88
N GLY A 85 -25.02 -3.58 -1.76
CA GLY A 85 -25.66 -3.70 -0.44
C GLY A 85 -26.06 -2.37 0.20
N VAL A 86 -26.11 -1.28 -0.57
CA VAL A 86 -26.77 -0.03 -0.15
C VAL A 86 -28.28 -0.27 -0.20
N THR A 87 -28.91 -0.33 0.98
CA THR A 87 -30.34 -0.70 1.13
C THR A 87 -31.26 0.49 1.34
N SER A 88 -30.71 1.64 1.70
CA SER A 88 -31.42 2.91 1.90
C SER A 88 -30.81 4.01 1.01
N ALA A 89 -31.38 5.21 1.07
CA ALA A 89 -30.80 6.38 0.41
C ALA A 89 -29.53 6.89 1.12
N ASP A 90 -29.25 6.38 2.32
CA ASP A 90 -28.15 6.80 3.18
C ASP A 90 -26.97 5.85 3.07
N PHE A 91 -25.79 6.34 3.44
CA PHE A 91 -24.61 5.51 3.61
C PHE A 91 -24.82 4.52 4.75
N PRO A 92 -24.31 3.28 4.64
CA PRO A 92 -24.26 2.36 5.77
C PRO A 92 -23.60 2.99 7.00
N ASP A 93 -24.14 2.68 8.19
CA ASP A 93 -23.64 3.19 9.47
C ASP A 93 -22.19 2.76 9.75
N GLU A 94 -21.86 1.52 9.38
CA GLU A 94 -20.51 0.98 9.51
C GLU A 94 -19.58 1.64 8.49
N THR A 95 -18.49 2.23 8.95
CA THR A 95 -17.54 2.98 8.11
C THR A 95 -16.12 2.45 8.29
N ASP A 96 -15.52 2.04 7.18
CA ASP A 96 -14.10 1.67 7.08
C ASP A 96 -13.30 2.89 6.63
N HIS A 97 -12.37 3.32 7.47
CA HIS A 97 -11.48 4.44 7.16
C HIS A 97 -10.19 3.97 6.48
N CYS A 98 -9.65 4.79 5.59
CA CYS A 98 -8.34 4.52 5.01
C CYS A 98 -7.24 4.58 6.08
N ALA A 99 -6.39 3.54 6.15
CA ALA A 99 -5.33 3.43 7.15
C ALA A 99 -4.46 4.69 7.19
N ALA A 100 -4.21 5.29 8.35
CA ALA A 100 -3.42 6.51 8.45
C ALA A 100 -2.05 6.35 7.78
N GLU A 101 -1.47 7.43 7.24
CA GLU A 101 -0.11 7.41 6.71
C GLU A 101 0.86 7.02 7.83
N GLY A 102 1.20 5.73 7.89
CA GLY A 102 1.84 5.08 9.02
C GLY A 102 1.64 3.56 9.02
N ASP A 103 0.53 3.07 8.47
CA ASP A 103 0.24 1.63 8.35
C ASP A 103 0.69 1.00 7.02
N LEU A 104 1.32 1.79 6.13
CA LEU A 104 2.08 1.28 4.99
C LEU A 104 3.44 0.67 5.39
N ASN A 105 3.76 0.64 6.70
CA ASN A 105 4.84 -0.19 7.25
C ASN A 105 4.50 -1.69 7.26
N SER A 106 3.39 -2.09 6.65
CA SER A 106 3.07 -3.48 6.30
C SER A 106 3.17 -3.73 4.79
N SER A 107 3.85 -2.86 4.04
CA SER A 107 4.26 -3.18 2.67
C SER A 107 5.14 -4.43 2.74
N GLU A 108 4.68 -5.53 2.17
CA GLU A 108 5.41 -6.82 2.10
C GLU A 108 6.84 -6.65 1.54
N ASN A 109 7.05 -5.60 0.74
CA ASN A 109 8.34 -5.18 0.19
C ASN A 109 9.33 -4.60 1.21
N VAL A 110 8.86 -4.12 2.37
CA VAL A 110 9.71 -3.55 3.45
C VAL A 110 9.84 -4.53 4.62
N LEU A 111 8.78 -5.32 4.89
CA LEU A 111 8.77 -6.30 5.97
C LEU A 111 9.88 -7.36 5.79
N VAL A 112 10.02 -7.90 4.57
CA VAL A 112 11.02 -8.92 4.26
C VAL A 112 12.45 -8.40 4.49
N PRO A 113 12.90 -7.28 3.88
CA PRO A 113 14.26 -6.77 4.11
C PRO A 113 14.51 -6.33 5.55
N LEU A 114 13.49 -5.85 6.28
CA LEU A 114 13.61 -5.52 7.70
C LEU A 114 13.89 -6.75 8.57
N ILE A 115 13.15 -7.85 8.36
CA ILE A 115 13.37 -9.11 9.09
C ILE A 115 14.77 -9.64 8.81
N VAL A 116 15.22 -9.62 7.55
CA VAL A 116 16.56 -10.06 7.16
C VAL A 116 17.64 -9.24 7.87
N ALA A 117 17.49 -7.92 7.98
CA ALA A 117 18.44 -7.06 8.69
C ALA A 117 18.53 -7.40 10.19
N CYS A 118 17.40 -7.65 10.84
CA CYS A 118 17.36 -8.05 12.24
C CYS A 118 18.04 -9.42 12.47
N CYS A 119 17.76 -10.41 11.61
CA CYS A 119 18.39 -11.73 11.71
C CYS A 119 19.91 -11.66 11.50
N LEU A 120 20.37 -10.91 10.50
CA LEU A 120 21.80 -10.75 10.21
C LEU A 120 22.55 -10.09 11.37
N SER A 121 21.97 -9.05 11.98
CA SER A 121 22.61 -8.36 13.12
C SER A 121 22.75 -9.28 14.35
N ALA A 122 21.71 -10.06 14.68
CA ALA A 122 21.76 -11.01 15.79
C ALA A 122 22.85 -12.09 15.60
N VAL A 123 22.95 -12.66 14.39
CA VAL A 123 23.99 -13.66 14.07
C VAL A 123 25.39 -13.08 14.21
N VAL A 124 25.63 -11.87 13.69
CA VAL A 124 26.93 -11.20 13.80
C VAL A 124 27.31 -10.95 15.26
N VAL A 125 26.37 -10.47 16.09
CA VAL A 125 26.61 -10.22 17.51
C VAL A 125 26.97 -11.52 18.25
N ILE A 126 26.28 -12.62 17.98
CA ILE A 126 26.57 -13.93 18.60
C ILE A 126 27.98 -14.41 18.22
N ILE A 127 28.36 -14.29 16.93
CA ILE A 127 29.69 -14.68 16.45
C ILE A 127 30.78 -13.83 17.13
N ILE A 128 30.58 -12.52 17.25
CA ILE A 128 31.55 -11.62 17.89
C ILE A 128 31.73 -11.98 19.37
N ILE A 129 30.64 -12.20 20.11
CA ILE A 129 30.71 -12.57 21.53
C ILE A 129 31.45 -13.91 21.70
N GLY A 130 31.08 -14.93 20.92
CA GLY A 130 31.73 -16.24 20.94
C GLY A 130 33.22 -16.16 20.59
N TYR A 131 33.58 -15.35 19.61
CA TYR A 131 34.97 -15.12 19.21
C TYR A 131 35.79 -14.44 20.33
N VAL A 132 35.24 -13.41 20.98
CA VAL A 132 35.93 -12.70 22.08
C VAL A 132 36.16 -13.63 23.27
N ILE A 133 35.17 -14.45 23.65
CA ILE A 133 35.33 -15.43 24.75
C ILE A 133 36.39 -16.48 24.39
N SER A 134 36.32 -17.04 23.18
CA SER A 134 37.28 -18.06 22.73
C SER A 134 38.71 -17.52 22.70
N ARG A 135 38.87 -16.31 22.17
CA ARG A 135 40.18 -15.64 22.08
C ARG A 135 40.74 -15.27 23.44
N THR A 136 39.90 -14.84 24.39
CA THR A 136 40.34 -14.51 25.75
C THR A 136 40.76 -15.76 26.53
N ILE A 137 40.04 -16.87 26.37
CA ILE A 137 40.42 -18.15 26.98
C ILE A 137 41.74 -18.68 26.40
N GLN A 138 41.93 -18.61 25.08
CA GLN A 138 43.17 -19.05 24.45
C GLN A 138 44.40 -18.27 24.96
N ARG A 139 44.29 -16.94 25.05
CA ARG A 139 45.35 -16.11 25.66
C ARG A 139 45.64 -16.48 27.10
N ARG A 140 44.61 -16.81 27.89
CA ARG A 140 44.77 -17.27 29.28
C ARG A 140 45.39 -18.66 29.40
N ARG A 141 45.30 -19.50 28.37
CA ARG A 141 46.00 -20.80 28.33
C ARG A 141 47.48 -20.61 28.03
N GLU A 142 47.81 -19.77 27.04
CA GLU A 142 49.20 -19.39 26.73
C GLU A 142 49.89 -18.77 27.96
N GLN A 143 49.31 -17.71 28.54
CA GLN A 143 48.92 -17.69 29.96
C GLN A 143 49.75 -18.44 31.01
N SER A 144 49.33 -19.70 31.13
CA SER A 144 49.53 -20.59 32.27
C SER A 144 50.74 -21.49 32.02
N ASP A 145 51.04 -21.81 30.76
CA ASP A 145 52.17 -22.68 30.42
C ASP A 145 53.52 -22.03 30.75
N TYR A 146 53.61 -20.71 30.69
CA TYR A 146 54.84 -19.99 31.07
C TYR A 146 54.97 -19.67 32.56
N ARG A 147 53.93 -19.91 33.39
CA ARG A 147 54.04 -19.84 34.86
C ARG A 147 54.42 -21.19 35.49
N ALA A 148 54.47 -22.26 34.69
CA ALA A 148 54.77 -23.62 35.12
C ALA A 148 56.24 -24.05 34.88
N MET A 149 57.09 -23.14 34.39
CA MET A 149 58.55 -23.28 34.31
C MET A 149 59.21 -22.35 35.32
#